data_AF-A0A1A6I0S0-F1
#
_entry.id   AF-A0A1A6I0S0-F1
#
_cell.length_a   1.000
_cell.length_b   1.000
_cell.length_c   1.000
_cell.angle_alpha   90.00
_cell.angle_beta   90.00
_cell.angle_gamma   90.00
#
_symmetry.space_group_name_H-M   'P 1'
#
loop_
_entity.id
_entity.type
_entity.pdbx_description
1 polymer ?
#
loop_
_entity_poly.entity_id
_entity_poly.type
_entity_poly.pdbx_seq_one_letter_code
_entity_poly.pdbx_strand_id
1 'polypeptide(L)'
;MFLAKAILEGADRGLGGALGGLLGGGGQGRGGGGNIGGIIGGIVNFISEAAAAQYTPEPPPPQQQHFTTVEASESEEVRRFRQQFAQLAGPNMEVGAKDLMNILNKVLSKHKDLKTDGFSLDTCRSIVSVMDSDTTGKLGFEEFKYLWNNIKKWQCVFKQYDSDHSGSLRSSQLHKAVQAAGFQLNEQLYLMIVRRYADEDGSMDFNNFICCLVRLDAMFRSFKSLDRDADGLIQ
;
A
#
# COMPACT_ATOMS: atom_id res chain seq x y z
N MET A 1 7.49 30.31 1.55
CA MET A 1 6.08 30.76 1.59
C MET A 1 5.72 31.66 0.41
N PHE A 2 5.97 31.26 -0.86
CA PHE A 2 5.59 32.07 -2.03
C PHE A 2 5.30 31.22 -3.28
N LEU A 3 4.49 30.16 -3.17
CA LEU A 3 4.07 29.36 -4.33
C LEU A 3 2.62 28.85 -4.31
N ALA A 4 1.79 29.30 -3.35
CA ALA A 4 0.40 28.85 -3.23
C ALA A 4 -0.65 29.88 -3.74
N LYS A 5 -0.26 31.01 -4.32
CA LYS A 5 -1.21 32.10 -4.67
C LYS A 5 -1.52 32.24 -6.17
N ALA A 6 -1.02 31.37 -7.05
CA ALA A 6 -1.20 31.53 -8.50
C ALA A 6 -2.18 30.52 -9.16
N ILE A 7 -2.75 29.58 -8.41
CA ILE A 7 -3.57 28.49 -8.99
C ILE A 7 -5.08 28.67 -8.72
N LEU A 8 -5.48 29.65 -7.89
CA LEU A 8 -6.85 29.78 -7.38
C LEU A 8 -7.71 30.90 -8.00
N GLU A 9 -7.23 31.63 -9.02
CA GLU A 9 -7.97 32.78 -9.59
C GLU A 9 -8.36 32.64 -11.08
N GLY A 10 -8.37 31.43 -11.66
CA GLY A 10 -8.50 31.28 -13.12
C GLY A 10 -9.45 30.21 -13.61
N ALA A 11 -10.68 30.08 -13.08
CA ALA A 11 -11.73 29.27 -13.74
C ALA A 11 -13.14 29.57 -13.20
N ASP A 12 -13.69 30.75 -13.48
CA ASP A 12 -15.14 30.94 -13.46
C ASP A 12 -15.56 31.87 -14.60
N ARG A 13 -16.20 31.28 -15.62
CA ARG A 13 -17.14 31.91 -16.57
C ARG A 13 -17.60 30.92 -17.66
N GLY A 14 -18.83 30.46 -17.51
CA GLY A 14 -19.82 30.53 -18.60
C GLY A 14 -20.26 29.23 -19.29
N LEU A 15 -21.60 29.15 -19.46
CA LEU A 15 -22.44 28.31 -20.34
C LEU A 15 -22.74 26.90 -19.80
N GLY A 16 -23.97 26.43 -19.57
CA GLY A 16 -25.30 26.86 -20.00
C GLY A 16 -26.04 25.69 -20.67
N GLY A 17 -27.22 25.30 -20.16
CA GLY A 17 -28.30 24.71 -20.96
C GLY A 17 -28.62 23.19 -20.89
N ALA A 18 -29.61 22.86 -20.04
CA ALA A 18 -30.88 22.17 -20.36
C ALA A 18 -30.98 20.69 -20.84
N LEU A 19 -32.14 20.10 -20.44
CA LEU A 19 -32.89 18.91 -20.91
C LEU A 19 -32.52 17.57 -20.23
N GLY A 20 -33.41 16.74 -19.64
CA GLY A 20 -34.87 16.75 -19.47
C GLY A 20 -35.40 15.29 -19.35
N GLY A 21 -36.19 14.99 -18.30
CA GLY A 21 -37.18 13.87 -18.17
C GLY A 21 -36.70 12.40 -18.21
N LEU A 22 -37.42 11.36 -17.81
CA LEU A 22 -38.63 11.13 -16.99
C LEU A 22 -38.81 9.58 -16.91
N LEU A 23 -39.39 9.04 -15.83
CA LEU A 23 -39.96 7.67 -15.65
C LEU A 23 -38.94 6.52 -15.50
N GLY A 24 -39.11 5.50 -14.64
CA GLY A 24 -40.20 5.05 -13.77
C GLY A 24 -39.95 3.56 -13.43
N GLY A 25 -40.59 3.04 -12.37
CA GLY A 25 -40.79 1.59 -12.18
C GLY A 25 -40.11 0.98 -10.95
N GLY A 26 -40.93 0.62 -9.96
CA GLY A 26 -40.53 -0.10 -8.74
C GLY A 26 -40.45 -1.62 -8.91
N GLY A 27 -39.96 -2.29 -7.86
CA GLY A 27 -39.94 -3.74 -7.74
C GLY A 27 -39.24 -4.19 -6.47
N GLN A 28 -40.04 -4.62 -5.49
CA GLN A 28 -39.64 -5.09 -4.16
C GLN A 28 -39.32 -6.59 -4.21
N GLY A 29 -38.16 -7.01 -3.70
CA GLY A 29 -37.74 -8.41 -3.66
C GLY A 29 -36.72 -8.66 -2.56
N ARG A 30 -37.10 -9.52 -1.60
CA ARG A 30 -36.42 -9.87 -0.34
C ARG A 30 -35.06 -10.53 -0.54
N GLY A 31 -34.15 -10.31 0.40
CA GLY A 31 -32.94 -11.14 0.56
C GLY A 31 -32.11 -10.70 1.75
N GLY A 32 -32.32 -11.33 2.91
CA GLY A 32 -31.46 -11.13 4.07
C GLY A 32 -30.04 -11.60 3.78
N GLY A 33 -29.07 -10.71 3.98
CA GLY A 33 -27.64 -10.99 3.89
C GLY A 33 -26.92 -10.16 4.95
N GLY A 34 -26.14 -10.83 5.79
CA GLY A 34 -25.46 -10.26 6.95
C GLY A 34 -24.74 -8.95 6.65
N ASN A 35 -24.94 -7.98 7.53
CA ASN A 35 -24.39 -6.64 7.45
C ASN A 35 -22.91 -6.65 7.83
N ILE A 36 -22.03 -6.92 6.85
CA ILE A 36 -20.56 -6.79 6.99
C ILE A 36 -20.03 -5.58 6.19
N GLY A 37 -20.94 -4.76 5.63
CA GLY A 37 -20.61 -3.69 4.67
C GLY A 37 -20.04 -2.40 5.28
N GLY A 38 -20.33 -2.10 6.55
CA GLY A 38 -19.95 -0.82 7.18
C GLY A 38 -18.50 -0.74 7.70
N ILE A 39 -17.92 -1.88 8.05
CA ILE A 39 -16.66 -2.00 8.81
C ILE A 39 -15.44 -1.70 7.91
N ILE A 40 -15.47 -2.21 6.68
CA ILE A 40 -14.32 -2.17 5.76
C ILE A 40 -14.28 -0.88 4.92
N GLY A 41 -15.35 -0.07 4.95
CA GLY A 41 -15.39 1.24 4.32
C GLY A 41 -14.37 2.22 4.94
N GLY A 42 -14.08 2.08 6.24
CA GLY A 42 -13.22 2.99 6.98
C GLY A 42 -11.78 3.03 6.48
N ILE A 43 -11.14 1.87 6.24
CA ILE A 43 -9.73 1.79 5.80
C ILE A 43 -9.57 2.42 4.42
N VAL A 44 -10.55 2.21 3.56
CA VAL A 44 -10.52 2.72 2.19
C VAL A 44 -10.69 4.24 2.15
N ASN A 45 -11.47 4.82 3.06
CA ASN A 45 -11.63 6.28 3.09
C ASN A 45 -10.32 7.04 3.43
N PHE A 46 -9.32 6.38 4.02
CA PHE A 46 -7.99 6.95 4.26
C PHE A 46 -7.10 7.02 3.01
N ILE A 47 -7.58 6.57 1.85
CA ILE A 47 -6.84 6.61 0.57
C ILE A 47 -6.89 8.03 -0.07
N SER A 48 -7.47 9.03 0.60
CA SER A 48 -7.49 10.41 0.08
C SER A 48 -6.13 11.10 0.22
N GLU A 49 -5.29 10.94 -0.80
CA GLU A 49 -4.43 11.93 -1.47
C GLU A 49 -3.96 13.16 -0.66
N ALA A 50 -3.30 12.95 0.49
CA ALA A 50 -2.66 14.06 1.20
C ALA A 50 -1.49 13.61 2.12
N ALA A 51 -0.46 12.94 1.58
CA ALA A 51 0.82 12.77 2.31
C ALA A 51 2.01 12.37 1.40
N ALA A 52 2.02 12.75 0.12
CA ALA A 52 3.07 12.30 -0.82
C ALA A 52 4.34 13.18 -0.84
N ALA A 53 4.39 14.28 -0.09
CA ALA A 53 5.55 15.17 -0.10
C ALA A 53 6.22 15.17 1.27
N GLN A 54 7.42 14.57 1.35
CA GLN A 54 8.35 14.50 2.48
C GLN A 54 8.18 13.26 3.38
N TYR A 55 8.90 12.19 3.02
CA TYR A 55 9.10 11.02 3.89
C TYR A 55 10.59 10.86 4.22
N THR A 56 10.88 10.83 5.52
CA THR A 56 12.11 10.30 6.10
C THR A 56 11.85 8.86 6.58
N PRO A 57 12.73 7.89 6.31
CA PRO A 57 12.56 6.52 6.75
C PRO A 57 12.40 6.44 8.26
N GLU A 58 11.27 5.89 8.74
CA GLU A 58 11.09 5.58 10.16
C GLU A 58 12.04 4.44 10.54
N PRO A 59 12.78 4.56 11.67
CA PRO A 59 13.65 3.50 12.15
C PRO A 59 12.81 2.25 12.52
N PRO A 60 13.41 1.05 12.44
CA PRO A 60 12.71 -0.19 12.74
C PRO A 60 12.12 -0.14 14.17
N PRO A 61 10.92 -0.71 14.38
CA PRO A 61 10.31 -0.75 15.70
C PRO A 61 11.23 -1.52 16.67
N PRO A 62 11.47 -0.99 17.89
CA PRO A 62 12.27 -1.69 18.87
C PRO A 62 11.61 -3.01 19.29
N GLN A 63 12.41 -4.06 19.48
CA GLN A 63 11.95 -5.31 20.09
C GLN A 63 11.61 -5.04 21.56
N GLN A 64 10.33 -4.87 21.92
CA GLN A 64 9.94 -4.73 23.32
C GLN A 64 8.78 -5.63 23.73
N GLN A 65 9.14 -6.50 24.67
CA GLN A 65 8.27 -7.32 25.51
C GLN A 65 7.38 -6.41 26.38
N HIS A 66 6.16 -6.90 26.63
CA HIS A 66 5.17 -6.40 27.59
C HIS A 66 4.35 -5.16 27.19
N PHE A 67 3.12 -5.49 26.79
CA PHE A 67 1.91 -4.68 26.76
C PHE A 67 1.67 -3.97 28.11
N THR A 68 1.99 -2.67 28.21
CA THR A 68 1.31 -1.67 29.07
C THR A 68 2.12 -0.36 29.03
N THR A 69 1.46 0.77 28.77
CA THR A 69 1.96 2.16 28.86
C THR A 69 2.36 2.86 27.55
N VAL A 70 1.44 2.96 26.55
CA VAL A 70 1.53 3.96 25.46
C VAL A 70 0.14 4.53 25.07
N GLU A 71 -0.74 4.81 26.03
CA GLU A 71 -2.10 5.31 25.72
C GLU A 71 -2.26 6.84 25.73
N ALA A 72 -1.18 7.65 25.87
CA ALA A 72 -1.33 9.09 26.11
C ALA A 72 -0.98 10.05 24.94
N SER A 73 -0.50 9.58 23.78
CA SER A 73 -0.26 10.48 22.63
C SER A 73 -0.38 9.82 21.25
N GLU A 74 -1.38 8.97 21.02
CA GLU A 74 -1.66 8.48 19.67
C GLU A 74 -2.43 9.53 18.85
N SER A 75 -1.96 9.83 17.63
CA SER A 75 -2.71 10.63 16.65
C SER A 75 -4.06 9.99 16.34
N GLU A 76 -5.09 10.79 16.04
CA GLU A 76 -6.41 10.29 15.68
C GLU A 76 -6.37 9.29 14.50
N GLU A 77 -5.42 9.48 13.58
CA GLU A 77 -5.19 8.58 12.44
C GLU A 77 -4.73 7.20 12.91
N VAL A 78 -3.82 7.14 13.88
CA VAL A 78 -3.31 5.88 14.45
C VAL A 78 -4.42 5.17 15.21
N ARG A 79 -5.24 5.91 15.97
CA ARG A 79 -6.38 5.34 16.69
C ARG A 79 -7.42 4.73 15.74
N ARG A 80 -7.74 5.44 14.64
CA ARG A 80 -8.65 4.93 13.60
C ARG A 80 -8.05 3.73 12.87
N PHE A 81 -6.74 3.75 12.58
CA PHE A 81 -6.05 2.61 11.98
C PHE A 81 -6.02 1.39 12.91
N ARG A 82 -5.85 1.58 14.23
CA ARG A 82 -5.92 0.53 15.25
C ARG A 82 -7.30 -0.10 15.34
N GLN A 83 -8.37 0.71 15.28
CA GLN A 83 -9.74 0.20 15.23
C GLN A 83 -9.99 -0.65 13.98
N GLN A 84 -9.46 -0.22 12.85
CA GLN A 84 -9.56 -0.92 11.57
C GLN A 84 -8.76 -2.22 11.57
N PHE A 85 -7.55 -2.21 12.10
CA PHE A 85 -6.73 -3.39 12.30
C PHE A 85 -7.44 -4.41 13.19
N ALA A 86 -7.98 -3.99 14.34
CA ALA A 86 -8.70 -4.88 15.26
C ALA A 86 -9.89 -5.59 14.59
N GLN A 87 -10.57 -4.90 13.67
CA GLN A 87 -11.67 -5.49 12.89
C GLN A 87 -11.20 -6.55 11.87
N LEU A 88 -9.94 -6.46 11.41
CA LEU A 88 -9.35 -7.37 10.43
C LEU A 88 -8.62 -8.55 11.07
N ALA A 89 -7.91 -8.28 12.16
CA ALA A 89 -7.06 -9.22 12.88
C ALA A 89 -7.85 -10.22 13.75
N GLY A 90 -9.16 -9.97 13.91
CA GLY A 90 -10.04 -10.81 14.71
C GLY A 90 -9.64 -10.85 16.19
N PRO A 91 -10.07 -11.86 16.94
CA PRO A 91 -9.89 -11.92 18.39
C PRO A 91 -8.43 -12.05 18.83
N ASN A 92 -7.54 -12.50 17.94
CA ASN A 92 -6.13 -12.74 18.25
C ASN A 92 -5.25 -11.52 17.99
N MET A 93 -5.80 -10.44 17.43
CA MET A 93 -5.06 -9.19 17.13
C MET A 93 -3.81 -9.40 16.26
N GLU A 94 -3.84 -10.42 15.39
CA GLU A 94 -2.83 -10.71 14.38
C GLU A 94 -3.45 -10.86 12.98
N VAL A 95 -2.75 -10.42 11.94
CA VAL A 95 -3.19 -10.53 10.54
C VAL A 95 -2.41 -11.65 9.86
N GLY A 96 -3.11 -12.72 9.45
CA GLY A 96 -2.51 -13.80 8.69
C GLY A 96 -2.44 -13.51 7.19
N ALA A 97 -1.74 -14.37 6.44
CA ALA A 97 -1.62 -14.24 4.98
C ALA A 97 -2.96 -14.21 4.24
N LYS A 98 -3.95 -14.99 4.71
CA LYS A 98 -5.29 -15.01 4.12
C LYS A 98 -6.04 -13.71 4.37
N ASP A 99 -5.89 -13.13 5.56
CA ASP A 99 -6.51 -11.85 5.91
C ASP A 99 -5.89 -10.72 5.09
N LEU A 100 -4.55 -10.70 5.00
CA LEU A 100 -3.80 -9.77 4.15
C LEU A 100 -4.26 -9.84 2.68
N MET A 101 -4.39 -11.05 2.13
CA MET A 101 -4.88 -11.27 0.78
C MET A 101 -6.27 -10.65 0.56
N ASN A 102 -7.20 -10.90 1.47
CA ASN A 102 -8.56 -10.36 1.39
C ASN A 102 -8.57 -8.82 1.45
N ILE A 103 -7.73 -8.24 2.30
CA ILE A 103 -7.60 -6.78 2.46
C ILE A 103 -7.06 -6.15 1.17
N LEU A 104 -5.93 -6.65 0.68
CA LEU A 104 -5.26 -6.11 -0.50
C LEU A 104 -6.16 -6.23 -1.74
N ASN A 105 -6.76 -7.41 -1.97
CA ASN A 105 -7.66 -7.61 -3.11
C ASN A 105 -8.92 -6.74 -3.04
N LYS A 106 -9.42 -6.48 -1.84
CA LYS A 106 -10.54 -5.55 -1.65
C LYS A 106 -10.16 -4.11 -1.96
N VAL A 107 -8.95 -3.67 -1.59
CA VAL A 107 -8.45 -2.35 -2.00
C VAL A 107 -8.29 -2.28 -3.52
N LEU A 108 -7.70 -3.30 -4.15
CA LEU A 108 -7.54 -3.37 -5.59
C LEU A 108 -8.88 -3.29 -6.34
N SER A 109 -9.93 -3.96 -5.85
CA SER A 109 -11.26 -3.91 -6.48
C SER A 109 -11.87 -2.50 -6.57
N LYS A 110 -11.38 -1.55 -5.75
CA LYS A 110 -11.81 -0.14 -5.80
C LYS A 110 -10.94 0.72 -6.72
N HIS A 111 -9.76 0.23 -7.10
CA HIS A 111 -8.82 0.88 -8.00
C HIS A 111 -8.82 0.16 -9.35
N LYS A 112 -9.90 0.38 -10.13
CA LYS A 112 -10.05 -0.21 -11.48
C LYS A 112 -9.03 0.29 -12.49
N ASP A 113 -8.28 1.33 -12.13
CA ASP A 113 -7.15 1.90 -12.87
C ASP A 113 -5.89 1.01 -12.82
N LEU A 114 -5.82 0.04 -11.90
CA LEU A 114 -4.69 -0.87 -11.79
C LEU A 114 -4.94 -2.17 -12.58
N LYS A 115 -4.00 -2.56 -13.43
CA LYS A 115 -3.99 -3.89 -14.07
C LYS A 115 -3.39 -4.87 -13.06
N THR A 116 -4.18 -5.87 -12.65
CA THR A 116 -3.80 -6.82 -11.60
C THR A 116 -4.68 -8.06 -11.69
N ASP A 117 -4.09 -9.24 -11.49
CA ASP A 117 -4.78 -10.52 -11.28
C ASP A 117 -5.24 -10.72 -9.82
N GLY A 118 -4.92 -9.75 -8.96
CA GLY A 118 -5.07 -9.83 -7.50
C GLY A 118 -3.92 -10.57 -6.82
N PHE A 119 -3.67 -10.21 -5.56
CA PHE A 119 -2.70 -10.91 -4.73
C PHE A 119 -3.15 -12.35 -4.49
N SER A 120 -2.29 -13.31 -4.85
CA SER A 120 -2.47 -14.72 -4.53
C SER A 120 -2.12 -15.01 -3.06
N LEU A 121 -2.59 -16.15 -2.55
CA LEU A 121 -2.30 -16.58 -1.18
C LEU A 121 -0.80 -16.78 -0.94
N ASP A 122 -0.08 -17.36 -1.91
CA ASP A 122 1.35 -17.61 -1.78
C ASP A 122 2.16 -16.32 -1.81
N THR A 123 1.71 -15.34 -2.58
CA THR A 123 2.26 -13.98 -2.55
C THR A 123 2.10 -13.36 -1.17
N CYS A 124 0.90 -13.42 -0.60
CA CYS A 124 0.64 -12.87 0.73
C CYS A 124 1.39 -13.63 1.84
N ARG A 125 1.56 -14.94 1.72
CA ARG A 125 2.43 -15.74 2.62
C ARG A 125 3.87 -15.26 2.55
N SER A 126 4.39 -15.02 1.35
CA SER A 126 5.73 -14.49 1.19
C SER A 126 5.87 -13.09 1.78
N ILE A 127 4.87 -12.22 1.66
CA ILE A 127 4.88 -10.87 2.25
C ILE A 127 4.87 -10.96 3.78
N VAL A 128 3.98 -11.77 4.36
CA VAL A 128 3.93 -11.98 5.81
C VAL A 128 5.27 -12.50 6.31
N SER A 129 5.83 -13.54 5.68
CA SER A 129 7.09 -14.15 6.11
C SER A 129 8.30 -13.20 6.14
N VAL A 130 8.32 -12.14 5.33
CA VAL A 130 9.44 -11.18 5.33
C VAL A 130 9.18 -9.95 6.20
N MET A 131 7.94 -9.77 6.68
CA MET A 131 7.56 -8.67 7.56
C MET A 131 7.45 -9.12 9.03
N ASP A 132 7.14 -10.40 9.25
CA ASP A 132 7.08 -11.08 10.55
C ASP A 132 8.48 -11.11 11.18
N SER A 133 8.75 -10.13 12.03
CA SER A 133 10.03 -9.90 12.68
C SER A 133 10.11 -10.62 14.03
N ASP A 134 8.96 -10.92 14.63
CA ASP A 134 8.84 -11.62 15.90
C ASP A 134 8.61 -13.14 15.75
N THR A 135 8.56 -13.64 14.51
CA THR A 135 8.41 -15.06 14.14
C THR A 135 7.12 -15.71 14.64
N THR A 136 6.07 -14.91 14.81
CA THR A 136 4.74 -15.38 15.20
C THR A 136 4.02 -16.13 14.08
N GLY A 137 4.52 -16.01 12.84
CA GLY A 137 3.90 -16.54 11.62
C GLY A 137 2.76 -15.68 11.10
N LYS A 138 2.49 -14.53 11.73
CA LYS A 138 1.45 -13.56 11.36
C LYS A 138 1.98 -12.15 11.60
N LEU A 139 1.18 -11.14 11.27
CA LEU A 139 1.57 -9.74 11.46
C LEU A 139 0.85 -9.14 12.66
N GLY A 140 1.62 -8.70 13.65
CA GLY A 140 1.15 -7.86 14.73
C GLY A 140 0.77 -6.45 14.24
N PHE A 141 0.26 -5.61 15.15
CA PHE A 141 -0.21 -4.26 14.80
C PHE A 141 0.89 -3.39 14.17
N GLU A 142 2.07 -3.34 14.79
CA GLU A 142 3.16 -2.47 14.30
C GLU A 142 3.75 -2.97 12.97
N GLU A 143 3.88 -4.28 12.80
CA GLU A 143 4.36 -4.88 11.54
C GLU A 143 3.36 -4.63 10.39
N PHE A 144 2.07 -4.83 10.66
CA PHE A 144 1.03 -4.54 9.69
C PHE A 144 0.96 -3.04 9.37
N LYS A 145 1.06 -2.17 10.37
CA LYS A 145 1.10 -0.71 10.20
C LYS A 145 2.27 -0.28 9.31
N TYR A 146 3.45 -0.82 9.57
CA TYR A 146 4.65 -0.57 8.78
C TYR A 146 4.46 -1.01 7.33
N LEU A 147 4.04 -2.26 7.11
CA LEU A 147 3.74 -2.80 5.79
C LEU A 147 2.71 -1.95 5.06
N TRP A 148 1.61 -1.59 5.73
CA TRP A 148 0.51 -0.84 5.14
C TRP A 148 0.93 0.57 4.69
N ASN A 149 1.72 1.26 5.51
CA ASN A 149 2.23 2.59 5.17
C ASN A 149 3.16 2.54 3.95
N ASN A 150 4.02 1.52 3.86
CA ASN A 150 4.86 1.32 2.69
C ASN A 150 4.05 0.99 1.43
N ILE A 151 3.04 0.11 1.52
CA ILE A 151 2.16 -0.19 0.38
C ILE A 151 1.46 1.07 -0.13
N LYS A 152 0.91 1.91 0.75
CA LYS A 152 0.27 3.19 0.35
C LYS A 152 1.26 4.11 -0.36
N LYS A 153 2.48 4.25 0.17
CA LYS A 153 3.54 5.06 -0.45
C LYS A 153 3.87 4.53 -1.84
N TRP A 154 4.12 3.24 -1.97
CA TRP A 154 4.46 2.63 -3.25
C TRP A 154 3.30 2.64 -4.24
N GLN A 155 2.05 2.62 -3.77
CA GLN A 155 0.88 2.84 -4.62
C GLN A 155 0.86 4.25 -5.21
N CYS A 156 1.16 5.27 -4.40
CA CYS A 156 1.28 6.65 -4.90
C CYS A 156 2.39 6.75 -5.96
N VAL A 157 3.56 6.16 -5.71
CA VAL A 157 4.66 6.11 -6.67
C VAL A 157 4.24 5.39 -7.96
N PHE A 158 3.61 4.22 -7.85
CA PHE A 158 3.15 3.47 -9.02
C PHE A 158 2.24 4.31 -9.91
N LYS A 159 1.22 4.94 -9.31
CA LYS A 159 0.28 5.81 -10.03
C LYS A 159 0.94 7.04 -10.64
N GLN A 160 1.94 7.60 -9.97
CA GLN A 160 2.69 8.75 -10.48
C GLN A 160 3.49 8.41 -11.75
N TYR A 161 4.02 7.18 -11.84
CA TYR A 161 4.89 6.77 -12.94
C TYR A 161 4.17 5.99 -14.05
N ASP A 162 2.97 5.44 -13.80
CA ASP A 162 2.05 4.91 -14.83
C ASP A 162 1.34 6.06 -15.56
N SER A 163 2.13 6.92 -16.21
CA SER A 163 1.67 8.13 -16.89
C SER A 163 0.76 7.85 -18.09
N ASP A 164 0.88 6.67 -18.69
CA ASP A 164 0.02 6.20 -19.78
C ASP A 164 -1.25 5.50 -19.29
N HIS A 165 -1.45 5.42 -17.96
CA HIS A 165 -2.59 4.75 -17.33
C HIS A 165 -2.83 3.35 -17.88
N SER A 166 -1.74 2.65 -18.17
CA SER A 166 -1.77 1.30 -18.71
C SER A 166 -2.11 0.28 -17.63
N GLY A 167 -2.04 0.68 -16.36
CA GLY A 167 -2.16 -0.16 -15.19
C GLY A 167 -0.89 -0.97 -14.90
N SER A 168 0.22 -0.69 -15.61
CA SER A 168 1.49 -1.40 -15.53
C SER A 168 2.67 -0.45 -15.73
N LEU A 169 3.84 -0.77 -15.15
CA LEU A 169 5.06 0.01 -15.36
C LEU A 169 5.95 -0.70 -16.38
N ARG A 170 6.26 -0.04 -17.49
CA ARG A 170 7.25 -0.53 -18.45
C ARG A 170 8.66 -0.40 -17.88
N SER A 171 9.59 -1.17 -18.42
CA SER A 171 11.02 -1.14 -18.03
C SER A 171 11.65 0.26 -17.97
N SER A 172 11.18 1.24 -18.77
CA SER A 172 11.68 2.63 -18.73
C SER A 172 11.08 3.48 -17.60
N GLN A 173 9.85 3.18 -17.16
CA GLN A 173 9.17 3.83 -16.03
C GLN A 173 9.60 3.22 -14.70
N LEU A 174 9.74 1.89 -14.67
CA LEU A 174 10.03 1.11 -13.47
C LEU A 174 11.33 1.56 -12.79
N HIS A 175 12.38 1.93 -13.55
CA HIS A 175 13.64 2.39 -12.97
C HIS A 175 13.45 3.65 -12.13
N LYS A 176 12.70 4.62 -12.66
CA LYS A 176 12.39 5.87 -11.95
C LYS A 176 11.44 5.62 -10.78
N ALA A 177 10.49 4.71 -10.93
CA ALA A 177 9.57 4.34 -9.86
C ALA A 177 10.29 3.70 -8.67
N VAL A 178 11.21 2.75 -8.91
CA VAL A 178 12.03 2.11 -7.87
C VAL A 178 12.92 3.15 -7.15
N GLN A 179 13.51 4.08 -7.91
CA GLN A 179 14.29 5.18 -7.34
C GLN A 179 13.41 6.10 -6.46
N ALA A 180 12.23 6.48 -6.94
CA ALA A 180 11.29 7.32 -6.19
C ALA A 180 10.70 6.61 -4.95
N ALA A 181 10.62 5.27 -4.97
CA ALA A 181 10.27 4.48 -3.80
C ALA A 181 11.35 4.53 -2.70
N GLY A 182 12.58 4.95 -3.05
CA GLY A 182 13.70 5.14 -2.14
C GLY A 182 14.84 4.14 -2.34
N PHE A 183 14.83 3.34 -3.41
CA PHE A 183 15.82 2.32 -3.66
C PHE A 183 16.78 2.72 -4.77
N GLN A 184 18.06 2.85 -4.43
CA GLN A 184 19.13 3.07 -5.40
C GLN A 184 19.80 1.73 -5.70
N LEU A 185 19.56 1.23 -6.92
CA LEU A 185 20.07 -0.05 -7.37
C LEU A 185 21.03 0.16 -8.54
N ASN A 186 22.05 -0.68 -8.61
CA ASN A 186 22.89 -0.76 -9.81
C ASN A 186 22.11 -1.40 -10.98
N GLU A 187 22.63 -1.25 -12.18
CA GLU A 187 22.00 -1.76 -13.41
C GLU A 187 21.80 -3.28 -13.38
N GLN A 188 22.76 -4.02 -12.84
CA GLN A 188 22.70 -5.49 -12.79
C GLN A 188 21.54 -5.99 -11.91
N LEU A 189 21.36 -5.40 -10.72
CA LEU A 189 20.24 -5.70 -9.83
C LEU A 189 18.91 -5.32 -10.46
N TYR A 190 18.87 -4.18 -11.16
CA TYR A 190 17.67 -3.76 -11.88
C TYR A 190 17.27 -4.78 -12.96
N LEU A 191 18.23 -5.26 -13.76
CA LEU A 191 17.98 -6.31 -14.76
C LEU A 191 17.48 -7.62 -14.13
N MET A 192 18.00 -7.98 -12.95
CA MET A 192 17.51 -9.15 -12.21
C MET A 192 16.06 -8.97 -11.72
N ILE A 193 15.70 -7.77 -11.26
CA ILE A 193 14.32 -7.45 -10.86
C ILE A 193 13.38 -7.56 -12.07
N VAL A 194 13.73 -6.95 -13.20
CA VAL A 194 12.91 -7.02 -14.41
C VAL A 194 12.71 -8.47 -14.83
N ARG A 195 13.78 -9.27 -14.92
CA ARG A 195 13.69 -10.69 -15.30
C ARG A 195 12.86 -11.55 -14.34
N ARG A 196 12.78 -11.16 -13.07
CA ARG A 196 12.09 -11.95 -12.04
C ARG A 196 10.63 -11.56 -11.86
N TYR A 197 10.29 -10.29 -12.01
CA TYR A 197 8.99 -9.73 -11.63
C TYR A 197 8.22 -9.08 -12.78
N ALA A 198 8.85 -8.79 -13.92
CA ALA A 198 8.15 -8.29 -15.10
C ALA A 198 7.66 -9.44 -15.96
N ASP A 199 6.59 -9.18 -16.71
CA ASP A 199 6.05 -10.06 -17.74
C ASP A 199 6.99 -10.13 -18.96
N GLU A 200 6.67 -11.00 -19.93
CA GLU A 200 7.47 -11.21 -21.15
C GLU A 200 7.66 -9.92 -21.98
N ASP A 201 6.71 -8.99 -21.90
CA ASP A 201 6.77 -7.69 -22.57
C ASP A 201 7.61 -6.65 -21.80
N GLY A 202 8.19 -7.03 -20.66
CA GLY A 202 9.00 -6.16 -19.81
C GLY A 202 8.18 -5.13 -19.04
N SER A 203 6.85 -5.32 -18.95
CA SER A 203 5.96 -4.56 -18.07
C SER A 203 5.80 -5.24 -16.73
N MET A 204 5.59 -4.45 -15.68
CA MET A 204 5.38 -4.95 -14.32
C MET A 204 4.06 -4.42 -13.79
N ASP A 205 3.16 -5.32 -13.43
CA ASP A 205 1.87 -4.97 -12.87
C ASP A 205 1.99 -4.52 -11.40
N PHE A 206 0.88 -4.05 -10.83
CA PHE A 206 0.88 -3.52 -9.47
C PHE A 206 1.25 -4.57 -8.41
N ASN A 207 0.78 -5.82 -8.57
CA ASN A 207 1.04 -6.88 -7.60
C ASN A 207 2.52 -7.20 -7.55
N ASN A 208 3.14 -7.45 -8.71
CA ASN A 208 4.56 -7.77 -8.79
C ASN A 208 5.44 -6.61 -8.32
N PHE A 209 5.03 -5.38 -8.61
CA PHE A 209 5.72 -4.19 -8.10
C PHE A 209 5.75 -4.15 -6.57
N ILE A 210 4.60 -4.30 -5.91
CA ILE A 210 4.54 -4.33 -4.44
C ILE A 210 5.35 -5.49 -3.88
N CYS A 211 5.24 -6.68 -4.45
CA CYS A 211 5.97 -7.86 -3.98
C CYS A 211 7.49 -7.69 -4.07
N CYS A 212 7.95 -7.10 -5.18
CA CYS A 212 9.35 -6.77 -5.36
C CYS A 212 9.82 -5.78 -4.28
N LEU A 213 9.09 -4.69 -4.06
CA LEU A 213 9.51 -3.66 -3.10
C LEU A 213 9.46 -4.15 -1.65
N VAL A 214 8.44 -4.92 -1.26
CA VAL A 214 8.36 -5.55 0.07
C VAL A 214 9.60 -6.39 0.34
N ARG A 215 10.00 -7.24 -0.62
CA ARG A 215 11.18 -8.11 -0.47
C ARG A 215 12.47 -7.31 -0.46
N LEU A 216 12.59 -6.32 -1.33
CA LEU A 216 13.77 -5.47 -1.42
C LEU A 216 14.00 -4.70 -0.10
N ASP A 217 12.93 -4.10 0.42
CA ASP A 217 12.88 -3.40 1.70
C ASP A 217 13.29 -4.32 2.87
N ALA A 218 12.73 -5.53 2.93
CA ALA A 218 13.09 -6.52 3.93
C ALA A 218 14.58 -6.90 3.87
N MET A 219 15.12 -7.17 2.66
CA MET A 219 16.54 -7.52 2.50
C MET A 219 17.47 -6.38 2.90
N PHE A 220 17.14 -5.13 2.54
CA PHE A 220 17.92 -3.97 2.98
C PHE A 220 17.90 -3.79 4.49
N ARG A 221 16.74 -4.00 5.14
CA ARG A 221 16.65 -3.94 6.61
C ARG A 221 17.47 -5.04 7.28
N SER A 222 17.33 -6.28 6.81
CA SER A 222 18.07 -7.42 7.36
C SER A 222 19.58 -7.25 7.17
N PHE A 223 20.03 -6.75 6.03
CA PHE A 223 21.44 -6.45 5.81
C PHE A 223 21.93 -5.37 6.78
N LYS A 224 21.22 -4.25 6.90
CA LYS A 224 21.59 -3.14 7.80
C LYS A 224 21.57 -3.51 9.28
N SER A 225 20.74 -4.47 9.70
CA SER A 225 20.72 -4.91 11.10
C SER A 225 21.90 -5.82 11.45
N LEU A 226 22.47 -6.49 10.44
CA LEU A 226 23.65 -7.35 10.55
C LEU A 226 24.96 -6.57 10.36
N ASP A 227 24.99 -5.62 9.43
CA ASP A 227 26.11 -4.71 9.14
C ASP A 227 26.16 -3.56 10.17
N ARG A 228 26.62 -3.89 11.39
CA ARG A 228 26.62 -2.95 12.53
C ARG A 228 27.75 -1.92 12.46
N ASP A 229 28.83 -2.24 11.75
CA ASP A 229 29.99 -1.39 11.53
C ASP A 229 29.90 -0.58 10.23
N ALA A 230 28.84 -0.80 9.42
CA ALA A 230 28.56 -0.10 8.19
C ALA A 230 29.71 -0.21 7.17
N ASP A 231 30.41 -1.33 7.19
CA ASP A 231 31.52 -1.61 6.28
C ASP A 231 31.03 -2.20 4.94
N GLY A 232 29.74 -2.51 4.85
CA GLY A 232 29.11 -3.08 3.66
C GLY A 232 29.32 -4.58 3.52
N LEU A 233 29.73 -5.27 4.59
CA LEU A 233 29.94 -6.71 4.66
C LEU A 233 29.16 -7.31 5.83
N ILE A 234 28.70 -8.56 5.67
CA ILE A 234 28.07 -9.35 6.74
C ILE A 234 28.76 -10.71 6.80
N GLN A 235 28.98 -11.24 8.00
CA GLN A 235 29.68 -12.51 8.26
C GLN A 235 28.74 -13.62 8.72
#